data_AF-A0A498NPM4-F1
#
_entry.id   AF-A0A498NPM4-F1
#
_cell.length_a   1.000
_cell.length_b   1.000
_cell.length_c   1.000
_cell.angle_alpha   90.00
_cell.angle_beta   90.00
_cell.angle_gamma   90.00
#
_symmetry.space_group_name_H-M   'P 1'
#
loop_
_entity.id
_entity.type
_entity.pdbx_description
1 polymer ?
#
loop_
_entity_poly.entity_id
_entity_poly.type
_entity_poly.pdbx_seq_one_letter_code
_entity_poly.pdbx_strand_id
1 'polypeptide(L)'
;MTSAGNTIDDEDTFKILIATDIHLGYLEKDAIRGNDTFVTFDEIMKQAVQNEVDFVLLGGDLFHDNKPSRKTMHCCMEVMRKYCMGDRPIIFEILSDQAVNFSHSKFPWVNYLDSNLNISIPVFSVHGNHDDPTGSVLRHVVKKELLDLRG
;
A
#
# COMPACT_ATOMS: atom_id res chain seq x y z
N MET A 1 37.17 -25.29 7.34
CA MET A 1 36.51 -25.12 6.04
C MET A 1 35.18 -24.44 6.30
N THR A 2 35.16 -23.12 6.26
CA THR A 2 33.96 -22.28 6.43
C THR A 2 33.43 -21.99 5.03
N SER A 3 32.28 -22.56 4.66
CA SER A 3 31.57 -22.09 3.47
C SER A 3 30.96 -20.75 3.81
N ALA A 4 31.64 -19.67 3.40
CA ALA A 4 31.04 -18.36 3.28
C ALA A 4 29.96 -18.44 2.19
N GLY A 5 28.76 -18.86 2.59
CA GLY A 5 27.57 -18.55 1.81
C GLY A 5 27.34 -17.06 1.98
N ASN A 6 27.39 -16.31 0.88
CA ASN A 6 26.94 -14.92 0.85
C ASN A 6 25.45 -14.90 1.23
N THR A 7 25.15 -14.82 2.52
CA THR A 7 23.88 -14.27 3.00
C THR A 7 24.03 -12.77 2.80
N ILE A 8 23.39 -12.23 1.76
CA ILE A 8 23.13 -10.78 1.70
C ILE A 8 22.51 -10.44 3.06
N ASP A 9 23.12 -9.50 3.77
CA ASP A 9 22.65 -9.10 5.09
C ASP A 9 21.23 -8.55 4.93
N ASP A 10 20.27 -9.28 5.47
CA ASP A 10 18.84 -9.01 5.28
C ASP A 10 18.46 -7.69 6.00
N GLU A 11 19.25 -7.26 6.99
CA GLU A 11 19.05 -6.02 7.75
C GLU A 11 19.29 -4.76 6.91
N ASP A 12 20.20 -4.82 5.92
CA ASP A 12 20.53 -3.69 5.03
C ASP A 12 19.79 -3.75 3.68
N THR A 13 18.82 -4.66 3.55
CA THR A 13 18.13 -4.93 2.28
C THR A 13 16.63 -4.72 2.40
N PHE A 14 16.09 -3.78 1.60
CA PHE A 14 14.64 -3.63 1.49
C PHE A 14 14.00 -4.76 0.69
N LYS A 15 12.99 -5.40 1.28
CA LYS A 15 12.01 -6.24 0.58
C LYS A 15 10.78 -5.42 0.28
N ILE A 16 10.55 -5.16 -1.01
CA ILE A 16 9.43 -4.34 -1.48
C ILE A 16 8.53 -5.20 -2.35
N LEU A 17 7.24 -5.31 -1.99
CA LEU A 17 6.25 -5.83 -2.91
C LEU A 17 5.78 -4.70 -3.83
N ILE A 18 5.87 -4.91 -5.14
CA ILE A 18 5.42 -3.94 -6.15
C ILE A 18 4.22 -4.52 -6.89
N ALA A 19 3.14 -3.75 -6.98
CA ALA A 19 1.95 -4.09 -7.78
C ALA A 19 1.36 -2.83 -8.43
N THR A 20 0.57 -2.97 -9.49
CA THR A 20 -0.06 -1.84 -10.20
C THR A 20 -1.29 -2.33 -10.95
N ASP A 21 -2.19 -1.42 -11.34
CA ASP A 21 -3.33 -1.69 -12.23
C ASP A 21 -4.22 -2.83 -11.72
N ILE A 22 -4.45 -2.86 -10.40
CA ILE A 22 -5.25 -3.90 -9.73
C ILE A 22 -6.73 -3.78 -10.14
N HIS A 23 -7.20 -2.55 -10.39
CA HIS A 23 -8.56 -2.24 -10.82
C HIS A 23 -9.65 -2.95 -9.99
N LEU A 24 -9.58 -2.82 -8.66
CA LEU A 24 -10.61 -3.33 -7.76
C LEU A 24 -12.01 -2.88 -8.19
N GLY A 25 -12.93 -3.83 -8.29
CA GLY A 25 -14.29 -3.62 -8.76
C GLY A 25 -14.50 -3.79 -10.27
N TYR A 26 -13.45 -4.08 -11.05
CA TYR A 26 -13.62 -4.44 -12.45
C TYR A 26 -14.57 -5.64 -12.59
N LEU A 27 -15.60 -5.47 -13.43
CA LEU A 27 -16.68 -6.45 -13.65
C LEU A 27 -17.40 -6.93 -12.39
N GLU A 28 -17.48 -6.11 -11.33
CA GLU A 28 -18.09 -6.48 -10.04
C GLU A 28 -19.51 -7.08 -10.14
N LYS A 29 -20.28 -6.70 -11.15
CA LYS A 29 -21.67 -7.17 -11.38
C LYS A 29 -21.76 -8.47 -12.20
N ASP A 30 -20.65 -8.94 -12.75
CA ASP A 30 -20.62 -10.18 -13.53
C ASP A 30 -20.76 -11.40 -12.59
N ALA A 31 -21.62 -12.34 -12.96
CA ALA A 31 -21.96 -13.48 -12.11
C ALA A 31 -20.81 -14.49 -11.92
N ILE A 32 -19.84 -14.52 -12.84
CA ILE A 32 -18.72 -15.45 -12.82
C ILE A 32 -17.45 -14.74 -12.36
N ARG A 33 -17.21 -13.53 -12.89
CA ARG A 33 -15.95 -12.79 -12.77
C ARG A 33 -15.96 -11.67 -11.74
N GLY A 34 -17.12 -11.37 -11.15
CA GLY A 34 -17.27 -10.23 -10.25
C GLY A 34 -16.45 -10.27 -8.96
N ASN A 35 -15.79 -11.40 -8.68
CA ASN A 35 -14.87 -11.53 -7.55
C ASN A 35 -13.39 -11.62 -7.94
N ASP A 36 -13.04 -11.64 -9.23
CA ASP A 36 -11.67 -11.89 -9.69
C ASP A 36 -10.69 -10.88 -9.06
N THR A 37 -10.99 -9.59 -9.14
CA THR A 37 -10.09 -8.54 -8.64
C THR A 37 -9.94 -8.55 -7.12
N PHE A 38 -11.00 -8.88 -6.37
CA PHE A 38 -10.94 -8.97 -4.92
C PHE A 38 -10.09 -10.16 -4.45
N VAL A 39 -10.22 -11.32 -5.12
CA VAL A 39 -9.42 -12.51 -4.81
C VAL A 39 -7.96 -12.26 -5.12
N THR A 40 -7.65 -11.68 -6.29
CA THR A 40 -6.28 -11.37 -6.68
C THR A 40 -5.66 -10.34 -5.73
N PHE A 41 -6.40 -9.32 -5.29
CA PHE A 41 -5.88 -8.35 -4.33
C PHE A 41 -5.61 -8.97 -2.95
N ASP A 42 -6.48 -9.86 -2.46
CA ASP A 42 -6.22 -10.62 -1.23
C ASP A 42 -4.96 -11.49 -1.37
N GLU A 43 -4.74 -12.11 -2.53
CA GLU A 43 -3.53 -12.88 -2.83
C GLU A 43 -2.26 -12.01 -2.82
N ILE A 44 -2.28 -10.86 -3.49
CA ILE A 44 -1.15 -9.92 -3.51
C ILE A 44 -0.75 -9.53 -2.07
N MET A 45 -1.73 -9.16 -1.25
CA MET A 45 -1.47 -8.72 0.13
C MET A 45 -1.08 -9.89 1.04
N LYS A 46 -1.59 -11.10 0.77
CA LYS A 46 -1.11 -12.32 1.42
C LYS A 46 0.35 -12.60 1.08
N GLN A 47 0.78 -12.40 -0.16
CA GLN A 47 2.18 -12.52 -0.54
C GLN A 47 3.06 -11.49 0.17
N ALA A 48 2.58 -10.26 0.41
CA ALA A 48 3.31 -9.26 1.19
C ALA A 48 3.66 -9.80 2.59
N VAL A 49 2.69 -10.40 3.28
CA VAL A 49 2.90 -11.00 4.60
C VAL A 49 3.78 -12.25 4.54
N GLN A 50 3.53 -13.15 3.58
CA GLN A 50 4.26 -14.41 3.47
C GLN A 50 5.76 -14.24 3.16
N ASN A 51 6.10 -13.18 2.42
CA ASN A 51 7.49 -12.86 2.07
C ASN A 51 8.10 -11.82 3.03
N GLU A 52 7.39 -11.48 4.11
CA GLU A 52 7.85 -10.56 5.16
C GLU A 52 8.37 -9.23 4.60
N VAL A 53 7.66 -8.66 3.63
CA VAL A 53 8.11 -7.43 2.97
C VAL A 53 8.08 -6.25 3.93
N ASP A 54 9.02 -5.32 3.77
CA ASP A 54 9.08 -4.12 4.60
C ASP A 54 7.92 -3.19 4.31
N PHE A 55 7.56 -3.05 3.03
CA PHE A 55 6.41 -2.28 2.61
C PHE A 55 5.90 -2.71 1.23
N VAL A 56 4.68 -2.25 0.90
CA VAL A 56 4.07 -2.43 -0.41
C VAL A 56 4.10 -1.11 -1.18
N LEU A 57 4.47 -1.15 -2.46
CA LEU A 57 4.41 -0.03 -3.39
C LEU A 57 3.39 -0.32 -4.50
N LEU A 58 2.35 0.50 -4.60
CA LEU A 58 1.32 0.44 -5.61
C LEU A 58 1.52 1.53 -6.68
N GLY A 59 1.52 1.12 -7.95
CA GLY A 59 1.83 1.97 -9.09
C GLY A 59 0.70 2.84 -9.63
N GLY A 60 -0.51 2.72 -9.08
CA GLY A 60 -1.71 3.40 -9.55
C GLY A 60 -2.83 2.45 -9.94
N ASP A 61 -4.00 3.03 -10.25
CA ASP A 61 -5.20 2.31 -10.67
C ASP A 61 -5.57 1.16 -9.72
N LEU A 62 -5.53 1.42 -8.42
CA LEU A 62 -5.98 0.48 -7.40
C LEU A 62 -7.47 0.18 -7.58
N PHE A 63 -8.26 1.19 -7.94
CA PHE A 63 -9.69 1.05 -8.22
C PHE A 63 -9.98 1.14 -9.72
N HIS A 64 -10.97 0.38 -10.17
CA HIS A 64 -11.41 0.45 -11.57
C HIS A 64 -12.19 1.72 -11.89
N ASP A 65 -13.03 2.14 -10.96
CA ASP A 65 -13.87 3.34 -11.08
C ASP A 65 -13.35 4.42 -10.13
N ASN A 66 -13.32 5.68 -10.59
CA ASN A 66 -12.95 6.85 -9.77
C ASN A 66 -13.88 7.03 -8.55
N LYS A 67 -15.09 6.46 -8.64
CA LYS A 67 -16.07 6.37 -7.55
C LYS A 67 -16.36 4.89 -7.29
N PRO A 68 -15.48 4.18 -6.57
CA PRO A 68 -15.65 2.76 -6.33
C PRO A 68 -16.95 2.49 -5.55
N SER A 69 -17.52 1.31 -5.77
CA SER A 69 -18.73 0.88 -5.07
C SER A 69 -18.46 0.75 -3.55
N ARG A 70 -19.52 0.78 -2.74
CA ARG A 70 -19.40 0.55 -1.29
C ARG A 70 -18.81 -0.82 -0.97
N LYS A 71 -19.16 -1.85 -1.76
CA LYS A 71 -18.60 -3.19 -1.62
C LYS A 71 -17.10 -3.17 -1.94
N THR A 72 -16.71 -2.56 -3.06
CA THR A 72 -15.31 -2.42 -3.46
C THR A 72 -14.46 -1.74 -2.38
N MET A 73 -14.93 -0.61 -1.85
CA MET A 73 -14.23 0.11 -0.77
C MET A 73 -14.13 -0.73 0.50
N HIS A 74 -15.21 -1.41 0.90
CA HIS A 74 -15.23 -2.26 2.08
C HIS A 74 -14.23 -3.42 1.96
N CYS A 75 -14.25 -4.15 0.84
CA CYS A 75 -13.33 -5.25 0.61
C CYS A 75 -11.87 -4.78 0.60
N CYS A 76 -11.57 -3.62 -0.01
CA CYS A 76 -10.24 -3.04 0.06
C CYS A 76 -9.80 -2.76 1.50
N MET A 77 -10.67 -2.12 2.31
CA MET A 77 -10.38 -1.82 3.72
C MET A 77 -10.19 -3.09 4.56
N GLU A 78 -11.00 -4.14 4.31
CA GLU A 78 -10.87 -5.43 4.98
C GLU A 78 -9.51 -6.07 4.70
N VAL A 79 -9.09 -6.13 3.43
CA VAL A 79 -7.80 -6.70 3.03
C VAL A 79 -6.64 -5.89 3.63
N MET A 80 -6.68 -4.56 3.55
CA MET A 80 -5.65 -3.70 4.15
C MET A 80 -5.56 -3.91 5.66
N ARG A 81 -6.70 -3.94 6.36
CA ARG A 81 -6.73 -4.18 7.81
C ARG A 81 -6.19 -5.57 8.18
N LYS A 82 -6.53 -6.58 7.40
CA LYS A 82 -6.16 -7.98 7.64
C LYS A 82 -4.65 -8.22 7.49
N TYR A 83 -4.00 -7.57 6.53
CA TYR A 83 -2.61 -7.88 6.17
C TYR A 83 -1.60 -6.78 6.53
N CYS A 84 -2.03 -5.52 6.72
CA CYS A 84 -1.13 -4.40 6.99
C CYS A 84 -1.08 -3.97 8.46
N MET A 85 -1.93 -4.52 9.32
CA MET A 85 -1.94 -4.24 10.76
C MET A 85 -1.41 -5.44 11.55
N GLY A 86 -0.64 -5.17 12.60
CA GLY A 86 -0.08 -6.22 13.47
C GLY A 86 1.14 -5.74 14.25
N ASP A 87 1.71 -6.63 15.06
CA ASP A 87 2.74 -6.29 16.05
C ASP A 87 4.18 -6.28 15.49
N ARG A 88 4.36 -6.61 14.20
CA ARG A 88 5.69 -6.57 13.58
C ARG A 88 6.18 -5.12 13.51
N PRO A 89 7.35 -4.78 14.08
CA PRO A 89 7.87 -3.42 14.03
C PRO A 89 8.31 -3.07 12.61
N ILE A 90 8.17 -1.79 12.27
CA ILE A 90 8.74 -1.21 11.05
C ILE A 90 10.20 -0.85 11.33
N ILE A 91 11.12 -1.40 10.53
CA ILE A 91 12.58 -1.28 10.73
C ILE A 91 13.24 -0.23 9.84
N PHE A 92 12.45 0.64 9.23
CA PHE A 92 12.93 1.76 8.42
C PHE A 92 12.28 3.07 8.85
N GLU A 93 12.92 4.18 8.48
CA GLU A 93 12.45 5.51 8.83
C GLU A 93 12.27 6.40 7.58
N ILE A 94 11.30 7.31 7.67
CA ILE A 94 11.13 8.38 6.68
C ILE A 94 11.81 9.63 7.20
N LEU A 95 12.89 10.02 6.53
CA LEU A 95 13.70 11.20 6.85
C LEU A 95 13.16 12.50 6.25
N SER A 96 12.26 12.41 5.28
CA SER A 96 11.67 13.59 4.63
C SER A 96 10.71 14.33 5.56
N ASP A 97 10.55 15.64 5.34
CA ASP A 97 9.64 16.45 6.15
C ASP A 97 8.19 16.03 5.92
N GLN A 98 7.65 15.29 6.88
CA GLN A 98 6.29 14.76 6.85
C GLN A 98 5.25 15.89 6.86
N ALA A 99 5.52 17.03 7.51
CA ALA A 99 4.58 18.14 7.53
C ALA A 99 4.40 18.77 6.15
N VAL A 100 5.45 18.76 5.32
CA VAL A 100 5.38 19.21 3.92
C VAL A 100 4.65 18.17 3.06
N ASN A 101 5.08 16.90 3.15
CA ASN A 101 4.57 15.82 2.29
C ASN A 101 3.11 15.45 2.56
N PHE A 102 2.67 15.59 3.81
CA PHE A 102 1.31 15.27 4.27
C PHE A 102 0.52 16.52 4.69
N SER A 103 0.90 17.71 4.21
CA SER A 103 0.24 19.00 4.52
C SER A 103 -1.26 19.04 4.19
N HIS A 104 -1.74 18.17 3.30
CA HIS A 104 -3.16 18.04 2.95
C HIS A 104 -3.93 17.06 3.84
N SER A 105 -3.23 16.29 4.68
CA SER A 105 -3.83 15.34 5.63
C SER A 105 -4.19 16.03 6.94
N LYS A 106 -5.25 15.55 7.60
CA LYS A 106 -5.53 15.92 9.00
C LYS A 106 -4.53 15.28 9.98
N PHE A 107 -3.84 14.24 9.54
CA PHE A 107 -2.78 13.53 10.26
C PHE A 107 -1.49 13.69 9.44
N PRO A 108 -0.70 14.75 9.67
CA PRO A 108 0.46 15.11 8.85
C PRO A 108 1.70 14.25 9.15
N TRP A 109 1.51 12.95 9.37
CA TRP A 109 2.54 11.96 9.61
C TRP A 109 2.19 10.65 8.91
N VAL A 110 3.18 9.78 8.73
CA VAL A 110 2.97 8.44 8.17
C VAL A 110 2.19 7.55 9.13
N ASN A 111 1.35 6.68 8.55
CA ASN A 111 0.40 5.87 9.30
C ASN A 111 1.04 4.98 10.38
N TYR A 112 2.26 4.47 10.16
CA TYR A 112 2.95 3.60 11.12
C TYR A 112 3.58 4.35 12.29
N LEU A 113 3.57 5.69 12.29
CA LEU A 113 3.94 6.52 13.44
C LEU A 113 2.71 7.00 14.24
N ASP A 114 1.48 6.66 13.82
CA ASP A 114 0.28 7.02 14.56
C ASP A 114 0.11 6.13 15.80
N SER A 115 0.04 6.73 16.99
CA SER A 115 -0.07 5.98 18.24
C SER A 115 -1.37 5.19 18.41
N ASN A 116 -2.39 5.45 17.57
CA ASN A 116 -3.66 4.74 17.59
C ASN A 116 -3.74 3.62 16.55
N LEU A 117 -2.74 3.49 15.68
CA LEU A 117 -2.70 2.49 14.61
C LEU A 117 -1.50 1.57 14.77
N ASN A 118 -1.76 0.27 14.84
CA ASN A 118 -0.71 -0.74 14.88
C ASN A 118 -0.44 -1.25 13.45
N ILE A 119 0.46 -0.59 12.73
CA ILE A 119 0.79 -0.91 11.33
C ILE A 119 2.04 -1.79 11.27
N SER A 120 1.93 -2.94 10.61
CA SER A 120 3.02 -3.91 10.42
C SER A 120 3.59 -3.93 8.99
N ILE A 121 2.81 -3.49 7.99
CA ILE A 121 3.25 -3.36 6.60
C ILE A 121 2.64 -2.08 6.01
N PRO A 122 3.38 -0.96 5.95
CA PRO A 122 2.88 0.25 5.30
C PRO A 122 2.70 0.03 3.80
N VAL A 123 1.65 0.67 3.25
CA VAL A 123 1.35 0.67 1.83
C VAL A 123 1.48 2.08 1.30
N PHE A 124 2.28 2.23 0.26
CA PHE A 124 2.48 3.47 -0.45
C PHE A 124 1.93 3.30 -1.87
N SER A 125 1.13 4.25 -2.36
CA SER A 125 0.44 4.08 -3.64
C SER A 125 0.35 5.38 -4.41
N VAL A 126 0.85 5.51 -5.63
CA VAL A 126 0.46 6.68 -6.43
C VAL A 126 -0.95 6.50 -6.99
N HIS A 127 -1.58 7.58 -7.47
CA HIS A 127 -2.82 7.48 -8.24
C HIS A 127 -2.47 7.29 -9.73
N GLY A 128 -3.25 6.48 -10.41
CA GLY A 128 -3.31 6.38 -11.86
C GLY A 128 -4.39 7.29 -12.45
N ASN A 129 -4.92 6.94 -13.62
CA ASN A 129 -5.93 7.71 -14.34
C ASN A 129 -7.37 7.25 -14.05
N HIS A 130 -7.57 6.07 -13.48
CA HIS A 130 -8.88 5.58 -13.04
C HIS A 130 -9.18 5.91 -11.57
N ASP A 131 -8.16 6.16 -10.75
CA ASP A 131 -8.31 6.54 -9.34
C ASP A 131 -7.76 7.93 -9.04
N ASP A 132 -7.72 8.80 -10.05
CA ASP A 132 -7.34 10.19 -9.89
C ASP A 132 -8.36 10.96 -9.02
N PRO A 133 -7.89 11.94 -8.22
CA PRO A 133 -8.78 12.75 -7.39
C PRO A 133 -9.82 13.51 -8.24
N THR A 134 -11.06 13.05 -8.25
CA THR A 134 -12.16 13.73 -8.95
C THR A 134 -13.11 14.40 -7.97
N GLY A 135 -13.35 15.71 -8.15
CA GLY A 135 -14.20 16.54 -7.29
C GLY A 135 -13.46 17.25 -6.15
N SER A 136 -14.10 18.24 -5.52
CA SER A 136 -13.48 19.16 -4.54
C SER A 136 -13.19 18.56 -3.16
N VAL A 137 -13.39 17.25 -2.93
CA VAL A 137 -13.56 16.73 -1.55
C VAL A 137 -12.67 15.54 -1.16
N LEU A 138 -12.07 14.77 -2.07
CA LEU A 138 -11.19 13.67 -1.66
C LEU A 138 -9.91 13.62 -2.49
N ARG A 139 -8.89 14.35 -2.04
CA ARG A 139 -7.50 13.99 -2.34
C ARG A 139 -7.17 12.83 -1.41
N HIS A 140 -7.30 11.60 -1.88
CA HIS A 140 -6.66 10.47 -1.21
C HIS A 140 -5.16 10.76 -1.20
N VAL A 141 -4.60 10.86 0.00
CA VAL A 141 -3.22 11.26 0.22
C VAL A 141 -2.34 10.08 -0.16
N VAL A 142 -1.77 10.13 -1.35
CA VAL A 142 -0.39 9.72 -1.56
C VAL A 142 0.21 10.65 -2.59
N LYS A 143 1.03 11.57 -2.09
CA LYS A 143 1.82 12.44 -2.94
C LYS A 143 3.04 11.66 -3.44
N LYS A 144 3.43 11.99 -4.67
CA LYS A 144 4.53 11.51 -5.52
C LYS A 144 5.96 11.56 -4.92
N GLU A 145 6.12 11.71 -3.60
CA GLU A 145 7.39 12.07 -2.94
C GLU A 145 7.79 11.06 -1.85
N LEU A 146 7.58 9.76 -2.09
CA LEU A 146 7.96 8.76 -1.10
C LEU A 146 9.47 8.48 -1.04
N LEU A 147 10.20 8.86 -2.09
CA LEU A 147 11.62 8.61 -2.22
C LEU A 147 12.31 9.87 -2.74
N ASP A 148 12.40 10.92 -1.90
CA ASP A 148 13.50 11.88 -2.03
C ASP A 148 14.76 11.21 -1.47
N LEU A 149 15.24 10.17 -2.15
CA LEU A 149 16.61 9.69 -1.99
C LEU A 149 17.48 10.71 -2.73
N ARG A 150 17.83 11.79 -2.02
CA ARG A 150 18.78 12.78 -2.53
C ARG A 150 20.09 12.08 -2.88
N GLY A 151 20.41 12.05 -4.17
CA GLY A 151 21.79 12.01 -4.64
C GLY A 151 22.46 13.37 -4.51
#